data_AF-A0A3B4B7N0-F1
#
_entry.id   AF-A0A3B4B7N0-F1
#
_cell.length_a   1.000
_cell.length_b   1.000
_cell.length_c   1.000
_cell.angle_alpha   90.00
_cell.angle_beta   90.00
_cell.angle_gamma   90.00
#
_symmetry.space_group_name_H-M   'P 1'
#
loop_
_entity.id
_entity.type
_entity.pdbx_description
1 polymer ?
#
loop_
_entity_poly.entity_id
_entity_poly.type
_entity_poly.pdbx_seq_one_letter_code
_entity_poly.pdbx_strand_id
1 'polypeptide(L)'
;MKRYCSVIRVLVHSQMRLLPIKQKKAHIMEVQLNGGTISDKVDWAKERLEQAIPVSAVFTQNEMIDIIGVTKGHGFKGVTSRWRTKKLPRKTHKGLRKVACIGAWHPSRVGYTIARAGQKGYHHRTELNKKIFRIGQGVHMQDGKVIRNNASTNYDTSQKTITPMGGFPHYGEVNNDFVMLKGCVVGAKKRVLTLRKSLLVHTSRKSKEEIELKFIDTTSKFGHGRFQTAQEKRAFMVSMSSSELTR
;
A
#
# COMPACT_ATOMS: atom_id res chain seq x y z
N MET A 1 -17.36 -21.89 22.08
CA MET A 1 -16.47 -20.70 22.04
C MET A 1 -16.47 -19.94 23.36
N LYS A 2 -17.63 -19.47 23.87
CA LYS A 2 -17.71 -18.64 25.09
C LYS A 2 -17.07 -19.24 26.36
N ARG A 3 -17.12 -20.56 26.55
CA ARG A 3 -16.64 -21.23 27.77
C ARG A 3 -15.14 -21.61 27.77
N TYR A 4 -14.57 -21.91 26.60
CA TYR A 4 -13.24 -22.55 26.51
C TYR A 4 -12.21 -21.76 25.72
N CYS A 5 -12.63 -20.80 24.88
CA CYS A 5 -11.70 -20.06 24.01
C CYS A 5 -11.14 -18.84 24.74
N SER A 6 -9.82 -18.63 24.67
CA SER A 6 -9.15 -17.44 25.20
C SER A 6 -9.02 -16.30 24.16
N VAL A 7 -8.99 -16.66 22.88
CA VAL A 7 -8.83 -15.71 21.77
C VAL A 7 -9.89 -16.02 20.71
N ILE A 8 -10.55 -14.97 20.23
CA ILE A 8 -11.52 -15.05 19.15
C ILE A 8 -10.94 -14.33 17.93
N ARG A 9 -10.98 -15.00 16.79
CA ARG A 9 -10.61 -14.45 15.48
C ARG A 9 -11.77 -14.64 14.51
N VAL A 10 -11.99 -13.67 13.65
CA VAL A 10 -12.98 -13.73 12.57
C VAL A 10 -12.29 -14.00 11.24
N LEU A 11 -12.90 -14.85 10.42
CA LEU A 11 -12.47 -15.07 9.04
C LEU A 11 -13.09 -14.00 8.15
N VAL A 12 -12.25 -13.27 7.44
CA VAL A 12 -12.67 -12.24 6.49
C VAL A 12 -12.08 -12.53 5.12
N HIS A 13 -12.73 -12.05 4.07
CA HIS A 13 -12.20 -12.14 2.71
C HIS A 13 -12.32 -10.84 1.94
N SER A 14 -11.44 -10.63 0.97
CA SER A 14 -11.52 -9.49 0.06
C SER A 14 -12.64 -9.65 -0.97
N GLN A 15 -13.25 -8.53 -1.38
CA GLN A 15 -14.25 -8.51 -2.46
C GLN A 15 -13.58 -8.20 -3.81
N MET A 16 -13.03 -9.24 -4.47
CA MET A 16 -12.20 -9.07 -5.67
C MET A 16 -12.95 -8.51 -6.89
N ARG A 17 -14.27 -8.73 -6.98
CA ARG A 17 -15.10 -8.23 -8.10
C ARG A 17 -15.12 -6.71 -8.20
N LEU A 18 -14.89 -6.02 -7.09
CA LEU A 18 -14.86 -4.56 -7.04
C LEU A 18 -13.50 -3.97 -7.50
N LEU A 19 -12.47 -4.79 -7.67
CA LEU A 19 -11.12 -4.35 -7.97
C LEU A 19 -10.79 -4.48 -9.46
N PRO A 20 -10.01 -3.56 -10.06
CA PRO A 20 -9.57 -3.65 -11.46
C PRO A 20 -8.38 -4.63 -11.62
N ILE A 21 -8.49 -5.83 -11.06
CA ILE A 21 -7.44 -6.85 -11.04
C ILE A 21 -7.97 -8.14 -11.68
N LYS A 22 -7.14 -8.81 -12.50
CA LYS A 22 -7.52 -10.04 -13.21
C LYS A 22 -7.90 -11.21 -12.29
N GLN A 23 -7.33 -11.25 -11.09
CA GLN A 23 -7.56 -12.31 -10.12
C GLN A 23 -8.99 -12.24 -9.57
N LYS A 24 -9.74 -13.34 -9.68
CA LYS A 24 -11.10 -13.47 -9.13
C LYS A 24 -11.14 -14.11 -7.74
N LYS A 25 -10.17 -14.98 -7.43
CA LYS A 25 -10.08 -15.67 -6.12
C LYS A 25 -9.81 -14.67 -5.00
N ALA A 26 -10.67 -14.66 -3.98
CA ALA A 26 -10.53 -13.80 -2.81
C ALA A 26 -9.32 -14.18 -1.94
N HIS A 27 -8.76 -13.18 -1.26
CA HIS A 27 -7.80 -13.39 -0.19
C HIS A 27 -8.54 -13.57 1.12
N ILE A 28 -8.24 -14.63 1.86
CA ILE A 28 -8.84 -14.93 3.17
C ILE A 28 -7.81 -14.59 4.26
N MET A 29 -8.28 -14.02 5.37
CA MET A 29 -7.45 -13.65 6.50
C MET A 29 -8.20 -13.88 7.81
N GLU A 30 -7.50 -14.32 8.84
CA GLU A 30 -8.00 -14.24 10.22
C GLU A 30 -7.66 -12.87 10.82
N VAL A 31 -8.67 -12.21 11.40
CA VAL A 31 -8.49 -10.96 12.14
C VAL A 31 -8.88 -11.19 13.59
N GLN A 32 -8.00 -10.86 14.53
CA GLN A 32 -8.25 -11.03 15.96
C GLN A 32 -9.17 -9.93 16.50
N LEU A 33 -10.19 -10.32 17.28
CA LEU A 33 -11.05 -9.39 18.00
C LEU A 33 -10.48 -9.09 19.39
N ASN A 34 -10.26 -7.81 19.63
CA ASN A 34 -9.73 -7.28 20.88
C ASN A 34 -10.78 -6.38 21.56
N GLY A 35 -10.69 -6.24 22.90
CA GLY A 35 -11.67 -5.53 23.73
C GLY A 35 -12.82 -6.43 24.22
N GLY A 36 -13.38 -6.11 25.39
CA GLY A 36 -14.50 -6.84 26.01
C GLY A 36 -14.19 -8.26 26.48
N THR A 37 -15.22 -8.94 26.98
CA THR A 37 -15.16 -10.35 27.40
C THR A 37 -15.23 -11.30 26.19
N ILE A 38 -14.94 -12.58 26.38
CA ILE A 38 -15.08 -13.58 25.31
C ILE A 38 -16.53 -13.71 24.84
N SER A 39 -17.52 -13.53 25.73
CA SER A 39 -18.93 -13.55 25.35
C SER A 39 -19.23 -12.42 24.37
N ASP A 40 -18.84 -11.19 24.72
CA ASP A 40 -19.08 -9.99 23.92
C ASP A 40 -18.45 -10.11 22.53
N LYS A 41 -17.22 -10.64 22.46
CA LYS A 41 -16.53 -10.88 21.18
C LYS A 41 -17.28 -11.87 20.29
N VAL A 42 -17.83 -12.94 20.86
CA VAL A 42 -18.59 -13.95 20.12
C VAL A 42 -19.92 -13.36 19.63
N ASP A 43 -20.59 -12.58 20.47
CA ASP A 43 -21.87 -11.94 20.11
C ASP A 43 -21.67 -10.89 19.01
N TRP A 44 -20.63 -10.05 19.14
CA TRP A 44 -20.24 -9.09 18.11
C TRP A 44 -19.90 -9.76 16.77
N ALA A 45 -19.15 -10.88 16.82
CA ALA A 45 -18.78 -11.65 15.64
C ALA A 45 -20.01 -12.29 14.97
N LYS A 46 -20.97 -12.76 15.76
CA LYS A 46 -22.22 -13.35 15.26
C LYS A 46 -23.10 -12.30 14.59
N GLU A 47 -23.21 -11.11 15.18
CA GLU A 47 -24.00 -9.99 14.65
C GLU A 47 -23.50 -9.53 13.27
N ARG A 48 -22.17 -9.53 13.07
CA ARG A 48 -21.52 -9.08 11.81
C ARG A 48 -21.16 -10.21 10.86
N LEU A 49 -21.61 -11.43 11.15
CA LEU A 49 -21.43 -12.56 10.25
C LEU A 49 -22.18 -12.28 8.93
N GLU A 50 -21.57 -12.64 7.81
CA GLU A 50 -22.09 -12.40 6.45
C GLU A 50 -22.25 -10.91 6.05
N GLN A 51 -21.75 -9.98 6.86
CA GLN A 51 -21.78 -8.55 6.57
C GLN A 51 -20.42 -8.02 6.11
N ALA A 52 -20.43 -6.95 5.32
CA ALA A 52 -19.22 -6.25 4.92
C ALA A 52 -18.75 -5.28 6.01
N ILE A 53 -17.44 -5.27 6.30
CA ILE A 53 -16.83 -4.35 7.26
C ILE A 53 -16.00 -3.32 6.47
N PRO A 54 -16.36 -2.01 6.50
CA PRO A 54 -15.59 -0.98 5.82
C PRO A 54 -14.30 -0.66 6.58
N VAL A 55 -13.32 -0.09 5.88
CA VAL A 55 -12.01 0.26 6.46
C VAL A 55 -12.11 1.34 7.55
N SER A 56 -13.09 2.24 7.44
CA SER A 56 -13.39 3.30 8.41
C SER A 56 -13.88 2.77 9.76
N ALA A 57 -14.46 1.56 9.80
CA ALA A 57 -14.83 0.91 11.06
C ALA A 57 -13.63 0.29 11.80
N VAL A 58 -12.52 0.07 11.09
CA VAL A 58 -11.31 -0.55 11.65
C VAL A 58 -10.28 0.51 12.01
N PHE A 59 -9.98 1.44 11.11
CA PHE A 59 -8.93 2.44 11.28
C PHE A 59 -9.50 3.85 11.33
N THR A 60 -8.79 4.75 12.00
CA THR A 60 -9.14 6.17 12.07
C THR A 60 -8.13 7.03 11.33
N GLN A 61 -8.57 8.23 10.96
CA GLN A 61 -7.72 9.26 10.38
C GLN A 61 -6.57 9.62 11.34
N ASN A 62 -5.38 9.96 10.82
CA ASN A 62 -4.17 10.31 11.59
C ASN A 62 -3.57 9.19 12.45
N GLU A 63 -4.14 7.98 12.40
CA GLU A 63 -3.62 6.82 13.13
C GLU A 63 -2.28 6.31 12.57
N MET A 64 -1.43 5.80 13.45
CA MET A 64 -0.21 5.08 13.08
C MET A 64 -0.51 3.58 12.99
N ILE A 65 -0.23 2.98 11.84
CA ILE A 65 -0.48 1.56 11.58
C ILE A 65 0.79 0.86 11.12
N ASP A 66 0.75 -0.47 11.13
CA ASP A 66 1.80 -1.32 10.57
C ASP A 66 1.34 -1.92 9.25
N ILE A 67 2.26 -2.02 8.30
CA ILE A 67 2.02 -2.67 7.01
C ILE A 67 2.82 -3.96 6.95
N ILE A 68 2.13 -5.05 6.66
CA ILE A 68 2.71 -6.36 6.47
C ILE A 68 2.51 -6.76 5.01
N GLY A 69 3.59 -7.21 4.39
CA GLY A 69 3.52 -7.66 3.01
C GLY A 69 4.81 -8.26 2.50
N VAL A 70 4.73 -8.78 1.29
CA VAL A 70 5.91 -9.30 0.58
C VAL A 70 6.55 -8.17 -0.22
N THR A 71 7.87 -8.04 -0.18
CA THR A 71 8.64 -7.02 -0.93
C THR A 71 8.73 -7.34 -2.42
N LYS A 72 8.98 -6.32 -3.28
CA LYS A 72 9.14 -6.54 -4.72
C LYS A 72 10.26 -7.57 -5.00
N GLY A 73 9.98 -8.54 -5.86
CA GLY A 73 10.95 -9.57 -6.23
C GLY A 73 11.98 -9.03 -7.23
N HIS A 74 13.24 -9.45 -7.08
CA HIS A 74 14.33 -9.13 -8.00
C HIS A 74 15.07 -10.39 -8.50
N GLY A 75 14.63 -11.59 -8.10
CA GLY A 75 15.21 -12.87 -8.51
C GLY A 75 16.60 -13.11 -7.93
N PHE A 76 17.37 -13.99 -8.59
CA PHE A 76 18.76 -14.26 -8.23
C PHE A 76 19.65 -13.05 -8.54
N LYS A 77 20.40 -12.56 -7.53
CA LYS A 77 21.31 -11.42 -7.65
C LYS A 77 22.67 -11.72 -7.02
N GLY A 78 23.71 -11.17 -7.65
CA GLY A 78 25.07 -11.19 -7.10
C GLY A 78 25.24 -10.36 -5.83
N VAL A 79 26.34 -10.58 -5.12
CA VAL A 79 26.66 -9.99 -3.80
C VAL A 79 26.60 -8.46 -3.79
N THR A 80 27.12 -7.80 -4.83
CA THR A 80 27.09 -6.33 -4.93
C THR A 80 25.67 -5.78 -4.98
N SER A 81 24.73 -6.44 -5.66
CA SER A 81 23.34 -5.97 -5.72
C SER A 81 22.55 -6.38 -4.48
N ARG A 82 22.75 -7.59 -3.98
CA ARG A 82 22.00 -8.15 -2.85
C ARG A 82 22.42 -7.55 -1.50
N TRP A 83 23.72 -7.47 -1.26
CA TRP A 83 24.33 -7.07 0.02
C TRP A 83 25.04 -5.71 -0.04
N ARG A 84 25.05 -5.05 -1.21
CA ARG A 84 25.68 -3.73 -1.40
C ARG A 84 27.19 -3.72 -1.07
N THR A 85 27.90 -4.82 -1.32
CA THR A 85 29.36 -4.89 -1.14
C THR A 85 30.10 -3.95 -2.10
N LYS A 86 31.25 -3.41 -1.68
CA LYS A 86 32.11 -2.58 -2.55
C LYS A 86 32.54 -3.39 -3.78
N LYS A 87 32.50 -2.76 -4.96
CA LYS A 87 33.03 -3.36 -6.20
C LYS A 87 34.56 -3.41 -6.13
N LEU A 88 35.16 -4.46 -6.68
CA LEU A 88 36.61 -4.57 -6.81
C LEU A 88 37.12 -3.64 -7.94
N PRO A 89 38.44 -3.34 -7.98
CA PRO A 89 39.04 -2.52 -9.02
C PRO A 89 38.79 -3.05 -10.43
N ARG A 90 38.81 -2.15 -11.42
CA ARG A 90 38.52 -2.45 -12.83
C ARG A 90 39.39 -3.59 -13.41
N LYS A 91 40.66 -3.66 -13.02
CA LYS A 91 41.65 -4.64 -13.51
C LYS A 91 41.59 -6.00 -12.79
N THR A 92 40.55 -6.27 -11.99
CA THR A 92 40.44 -7.54 -11.27
C THR A 92 40.16 -8.69 -12.22
N HIS A 93 41.05 -9.69 -12.24
CA HIS A 93 40.84 -10.91 -13.01
C HIS A 93 39.65 -11.73 -12.46
N LYS A 94 38.91 -12.39 -13.36
CA LYS A 94 37.67 -13.15 -13.07
C LYS A 94 36.57 -12.30 -12.38
N GLY A 95 36.38 -11.07 -12.86
CA GLY A 95 35.24 -10.21 -12.54
C GLY A 95 35.36 -9.42 -11.23
N LEU A 96 34.72 -8.25 -11.21
CA LEU A 96 34.84 -7.25 -10.15
C LEU A 96 33.64 -7.16 -9.18
N ARG A 97 32.53 -7.86 -9.48
CA ARG A 97 31.27 -7.78 -8.71
C ARG A 97 31.12 -8.96 -7.74
N LYS A 98 32.17 -9.19 -6.95
CA LYS A 98 32.29 -10.31 -5.99
C LYS A 98 32.82 -9.82 -4.64
N VAL A 99 32.73 -10.68 -3.63
CA VAL A 99 33.51 -10.53 -2.39
C VAL A 99 34.88 -11.16 -2.65
N ALA A 100 35.96 -10.50 -2.23
CA ALA A 100 37.33 -10.97 -2.48
C ALA A 100 37.68 -12.18 -1.60
N CYS A 101 37.67 -12.01 -0.26
CA CYS A 101 37.95 -13.07 0.71
C CYS A 101 36.63 -13.54 1.36
N ILE A 102 36.41 -14.86 1.39
CA ILE A 102 35.18 -15.49 1.92
C ILE A 102 35.37 -16.15 3.28
N GLY A 103 36.49 -15.90 3.97
CA GLY A 103 36.80 -16.47 5.28
C GLY A 103 38.30 -16.65 5.50
N ALA A 104 38.71 -16.77 6.76
CA ALA A 104 40.05 -17.21 7.12
C ALA A 104 40.23 -18.73 6.89
N TRP A 105 41.45 -19.23 7.04
CA TRP A 105 41.73 -20.67 6.94
C TRP A 105 41.03 -21.46 8.05
N HIS A 106 41.15 -20.99 9.29
CA HIS A 106 40.46 -21.54 10.45
C HIS A 106 39.45 -20.50 10.95
N PRO A 107 38.15 -20.85 11.06
CA PRO A 107 37.54 -22.16 10.86
C PRO A 107 37.43 -22.55 9.37
N SER A 108 37.64 -23.83 9.05
CA SER A 108 37.64 -24.38 7.68
C SER A 108 36.23 -24.55 7.09
N ARG A 109 35.42 -23.49 7.17
CA ARG A 109 34.07 -23.40 6.63
C ARG A 109 33.73 -21.95 6.31
N VAL A 110 32.90 -21.74 5.29
CA VAL A 110 32.36 -20.40 4.99
C VAL A 110 31.28 -20.06 6.02
N GLY A 111 31.47 -18.97 6.76
CA GLY A 111 30.47 -18.49 7.73
C GLY A 111 29.16 -18.04 7.06
N TYR A 112 28.03 -18.26 7.73
CA TYR A 112 26.71 -17.83 7.24
C TYR A 112 26.54 -16.31 7.19
N THR A 113 27.34 -15.57 7.97
CA THR A 113 27.36 -14.09 8.01
C THR A 113 27.92 -13.48 6.73
N ILE A 114 28.61 -14.27 5.91
CA ILE A 114 29.34 -13.80 4.73
C ILE A 114 28.36 -13.56 3.58
N ALA A 115 28.49 -12.40 2.95
CA ALA A 115 27.64 -12.01 1.83
C ALA A 115 27.81 -12.96 0.63
N ARG A 116 26.76 -13.72 0.31
CA ARG A 116 26.71 -14.60 -0.88
C ARG A 116 25.61 -14.20 -1.86
N ALA A 117 25.82 -14.51 -3.14
CA ALA A 117 24.81 -14.34 -4.18
C ALA A 117 23.59 -15.23 -3.89
N GLY A 118 22.42 -14.83 -4.39
CA GLY A 118 21.18 -15.57 -4.16
C GLY A 118 19.94 -14.71 -4.35
N GLN A 119 18.82 -15.18 -3.83
CA GLN A 119 17.54 -14.48 -3.91
C GLN A 119 17.62 -13.07 -3.32
N LYS A 120 17.13 -12.08 -4.07
CA LYS A 120 16.93 -10.70 -3.62
C LYS A 120 15.46 -10.31 -3.79
N GLY A 121 14.84 -9.90 -2.70
CA GLY A 121 13.45 -9.45 -2.70
C GLY A 121 12.47 -10.63 -2.71
N TYR A 122 11.17 -10.32 -2.73
CA TYR A 122 10.12 -11.31 -2.42
C TYR A 122 10.25 -11.88 -1.00
N HIS A 123 10.72 -11.05 -0.07
CA HIS A 123 10.79 -11.39 1.34
C HIS A 123 9.59 -10.80 2.08
N HIS A 124 9.05 -11.54 3.05
CA HIS A 124 8.04 -11.03 3.99
C HIS A 124 8.65 -9.95 4.89
N ARG A 125 7.97 -8.81 5.03
CA ARG A 125 8.41 -7.67 5.85
C ARG A 125 7.22 -7.03 6.55
N THR A 126 7.51 -6.49 7.73
CA THR A 126 6.61 -5.67 8.52
C THR A 126 7.24 -4.30 8.65
N GLU A 127 6.60 -3.28 8.08
CA GLU A 127 6.99 -1.89 8.24
C GLU A 127 6.09 -1.22 9.26
N LEU A 128 6.67 -0.79 10.37
CA LEU A 128 5.95 -0.15 11.46
C LEU A 128 5.75 1.35 11.20
N ASN A 129 4.85 1.96 11.96
CA ASN A 129 4.73 3.42 12.09
C ASN A 129 4.39 4.14 10.76
N LYS A 130 3.46 3.60 9.99
CA LYS A 130 2.93 4.22 8.77
C LYS A 130 1.70 5.04 9.14
N LYS A 131 1.79 6.36 8.95
CA LYS A 131 0.71 7.28 9.31
C LYS A 131 -0.38 7.31 8.24
N ILE A 132 -1.63 7.21 8.66
CA ILE A 132 -2.79 7.44 7.80
C ILE A 132 -2.97 8.94 7.60
N PHE A 133 -2.91 9.39 6.35
CA PHE A 133 -3.16 10.77 5.94
C PHE A 133 -4.59 11.00 5.46
N ARG A 134 -5.27 9.97 4.95
CA ARG A 134 -6.68 10.05 4.53
C ARG A 134 -7.29 8.66 4.49
N ILE A 135 -8.46 8.50 5.06
CA ILE A 135 -9.39 7.41 4.74
C ILE A 135 -10.40 8.00 3.76
N GLY A 136 -10.22 7.70 2.48
CA GLY A 136 -11.05 8.24 1.41
C GLY A 136 -12.18 7.29 1.08
N GLN A 137 -13.38 7.83 0.92
CA GLN A 137 -14.52 7.07 0.43
C GLN A 137 -14.40 6.80 -1.07
N GLY A 138 -14.90 5.65 -1.49
CA GLY A 138 -15.07 5.30 -2.89
C GLY A 138 -16.03 6.23 -3.61
N VAL A 139 -16.16 6.03 -4.92
CA VAL A 139 -17.20 6.65 -5.74
C VAL A 139 -18.55 6.13 -5.24
N HIS A 140 -19.36 7.02 -4.69
CA HIS A 140 -20.67 6.68 -4.13
C HIS A 140 -21.75 7.58 -4.71
N MET A 141 -22.99 7.11 -4.62
CA MET A 141 -24.16 7.93 -4.93
C MET A 141 -24.68 8.57 -3.66
N GLN A 142 -24.88 9.88 -3.69
CA GLN A 142 -25.59 10.63 -2.66
C GLN A 142 -26.61 11.51 -3.37
N ASP A 143 -27.87 11.45 -2.94
CA ASP A 143 -28.98 12.24 -3.51
C ASP A 143 -29.11 12.12 -5.04
N GLY A 144 -28.91 10.91 -5.57
CA GLY A 144 -28.98 10.61 -7.02
C GLY A 144 -27.79 11.11 -7.84
N LYS A 145 -26.81 11.78 -7.22
CA LYS A 145 -25.58 12.27 -7.88
C LYS A 145 -24.40 11.37 -7.54
N VAL A 146 -23.62 11.05 -8.56
CA VAL A 146 -22.37 10.27 -8.39
C VAL A 146 -21.28 11.20 -7.89
N ILE A 147 -20.93 11.08 -6.61
CA ILE A 147 -19.87 11.85 -5.98
C ILE A 147 -18.52 11.16 -6.25
N ARG A 148 -17.59 11.91 -6.83
CA ARG A 148 -16.26 11.45 -7.25
C ARG A 148 -15.11 12.30 -6.68
N ASN A 149 -15.39 13.19 -5.76
CA ASN A 149 -14.45 14.20 -5.26
C ASN A 149 -13.56 13.71 -4.12
N ASN A 150 -13.12 12.45 -4.14
CA ASN A 150 -12.35 11.87 -3.03
C ASN A 150 -10.91 12.41 -2.89
N ALA A 151 -10.43 13.22 -3.85
CA ALA A 151 -9.17 13.97 -3.75
C ALA A 151 -9.35 15.49 -3.59
N SER A 152 -10.59 15.99 -3.44
CA SER A 152 -10.79 17.38 -3.00
C SER A 152 -10.32 17.57 -1.56
N THR A 153 -10.04 18.81 -1.18
CA THR A 153 -9.67 19.18 0.18
C THR A 153 -10.39 20.45 0.60
N ASN A 154 -10.33 20.83 1.87
CA ASN A 154 -10.91 22.09 2.35
C ASN A 154 -10.32 23.32 1.64
N TYR A 155 -9.06 23.23 1.20
CA TYR A 155 -8.34 24.32 0.53
C TYR A 155 -8.38 24.23 -1.00
N ASP A 156 -8.76 23.07 -1.54
CA ASP A 156 -8.83 22.81 -2.98
C ASP A 156 -10.19 22.18 -3.31
N THR A 157 -11.11 23.05 -3.73
CA THR A 157 -12.50 22.72 -4.05
C THR A 157 -12.67 22.07 -5.43
N SER A 158 -11.57 21.83 -6.15
CA SER A 158 -11.57 21.14 -7.43
C SER A 158 -12.24 19.77 -7.32
N GLN A 159 -13.22 19.51 -8.18
CA GLN A 159 -13.93 18.22 -8.22
C GLN A 159 -13.07 17.16 -8.91
N LYS A 160 -12.16 16.54 -8.15
CA LYS A 160 -11.22 15.53 -8.66
C LYS A 160 -11.19 14.25 -7.82
N THR A 161 -10.97 13.14 -8.53
CA THR A 161 -10.76 11.81 -7.95
C THR A 161 -9.30 11.59 -7.55
N ILE A 162 -9.04 10.67 -6.63
CA ILE A 162 -7.69 10.21 -6.28
C ILE A 162 -6.97 9.52 -7.44
N THR A 163 -7.73 8.98 -8.38
CA THR A 163 -7.19 8.40 -9.60
C THR A 163 -6.58 9.51 -10.47
N PRO A 164 -5.27 9.46 -10.78
CA PRO A 164 -4.62 10.47 -11.60
C PRO A 164 -5.11 10.41 -13.05
N MET A 165 -4.86 11.47 -13.82
CA MET A 165 -5.17 11.49 -15.25
C MET A 165 -4.55 10.29 -15.98
N GLY A 166 -5.37 9.50 -16.66
CA GLY A 166 -4.95 8.26 -17.35
C GLY A 166 -4.85 7.03 -16.44
N GLY A 167 -5.27 7.12 -15.17
CA GLY A 167 -5.25 6.01 -14.22
C GLY A 167 -3.90 5.79 -13.55
N PHE A 168 -3.88 4.98 -12.49
CA PHE A 168 -2.62 4.58 -11.86
C PHE A 168 -1.86 3.61 -12.78
N PRO A 169 -0.62 3.91 -13.22
CA PRO A 169 0.09 3.08 -14.18
C PRO A 169 0.26 1.64 -13.67
N HIS A 170 -0.12 0.66 -14.48
CA HIS A 170 -0.13 -0.78 -14.13
C HIS A 170 -1.07 -1.19 -12.97
N TYR A 171 -1.91 -0.29 -12.46
CA TYR A 171 -2.95 -0.61 -11.48
C TYR A 171 -4.35 -0.51 -12.12
N GLY A 172 -4.73 0.69 -12.56
CA GLY A 172 -6.08 1.02 -13.02
C GLY A 172 -6.67 2.19 -12.22
N GLU A 173 -7.99 2.22 -12.11
CA GLU A 173 -8.73 3.25 -11.38
C GLU A 173 -9.05 2.80 -9.95
N VAL A 174 -9.09 3.74 -9.00
CA VAL A 174 -9.47 3.48 -7.61
C VAL A 174 -10.88 4.02 -7.38
N ASN A 175 -11.86 3.11 -7.42
CA ASN A 175 -13.28 3.46 -7.28
C ASN A 175 -13.88 3.10 -5.91
N ASN A 176 -13.16 2.31 -5.10
CA ASN A 176 -13.59 1.92 -3.76
C ASN A 176 -12.88 2.74 -2.68
N ASP A 177 -13.24 2.51 -1.43
CA ASP A 177 -12.55 3.09 -0.28
C ASP A 177 -11.05 2.83 -0.33
N PHE A 178 -10.27 3.82 0.09
CA PHE A 178 -8.82 3.75 0.10
C PHE A 178 -8.22 4.38 1.35
N VAL A 179 -7.00 3.97 1.66
CA VAL A 179 -6.19 4.55 2.73
C VAL A 179 -4.96 5.18 2.10
N MET A 180 -4.78 6.48 2.32
CA MET A 180 -3.57 7.20 1.94
C MET A 180 -2.58 7.14 3.09
N LEU A 181 -1.39 6.57 2.84
CA LEU A 181 -0.35 6.40 3.85
C LEU A 181 0.85 7.31 3.57
N LYS A 182 1.49 7.79 4.64
CA LYS A 182 2.72 8.57 4.54
C LYS A 182 3.87 7.71 4.03
N GLY A 183 4.45 8.13 2.91
CA GLY A 183 5.68 7.55 2.35
C GLY A 183 5.46 6.28 1.52
N CYS A 184 6.54 5.54 1.28
CA CYS A 184 6.48 4.28 0.54
C CYS A 184 6.03 3.10 1.42
N VAL A 185 5.58 2.04 0.76
CA VAL A 185 5.16 0.79 1.39
C VAL A 185 5.77 -0.39 0.62
N VAL A 186 5.89 -1.55 1.28
CA VAL A 186 6.41 -2.75 0.62
C VAL A 186 5.53 -3.20 -0.53
N GLY A 187 6.17 -3.81 -1.54
CA GLY A 187 5.46 -4.56 -2.57
C GLY A 187 5.51 -3.93 -3.96
N ALA A 188 4.85 -4.61 -4.90
CA ALA A 188 4.60 -4.09 -6.23
C ALA A 188 3.15 -3.56 -6.31
N LYS A 189 2.82 -2.82 -7.37
CA LYS A 189 1.43 -2.44 -7.66
C LYS A 189 0.56 -3.71 -7.78
N LYS A 190 -0.72 -3.61 -7.44
CA LYS A 190 -1.69 -4.73 -7.37
C LYS A 190 -1.38 -5.82 -6.32
N ARG A 191 -0.43 -5.57 -5.41
CA ARG A 191 -0.11 -6.52 -4.33
C ARG A 191 -1.06 -6.32 -3.16
N VAL A 192 -1.58 -7.43 -2.64
CA VAL A 192 -2.29 -7.45 -1.35
C VAL A 192 -1.33 -7.05 -0.22
N LEU A 193 -1.77 -6.14 0.62
CA LEU A 193 -1.07 -5.70 1.82
C LEU A 193 -1.99 -5.86 3.01
N THR A 194 -1.44 -6.32 4.13
CA THR A 194 -2.17 -6.46 5.38
C THR A 194 -1.86 -5.24 6.25
N LEU A 195 -2.91 -4.49 6.61
CA LEU A 195 -2.82 -3.38 7.54
C LEU A 195 -3.12 -3.91 8.95
N ARG A 196 -2.30 -3.54 9.93
CA ARG A 196 -2.47 -3.95 11.32
C ARG A 196 -2.43 -2.71 12.22
N LYS A 197 -3.28 -2.68 13.24
CA LYS A 197 -3.14 -1.74 14.36
C LYS A 197 -1.74 -1.82 14.94
N SER A 198 -1.16 -0.68 15.32
CA SER A 198 0.14 -0.67 15.96
C SER A 198 0.11 -1.45 17.26
N LEU A 199 1.19 -2.18 17.53
CA LEU A 199 1.39 -2.87 18.81
C LEU A 199 2.00 -1.94 19.88
N LEU A 200 2.44 -0.76 19.48
CA LEU A 200 3.12 0.20 20.33
C LEU A 200 2.18 1.33 20.72
N VAL A 201 2.33 1.82 21.96
CA VAL A 201 1.67 3.05 22.40
C VAL A 201 2.43 4.25 21.83
N HIS A 202 1.75 5.09 21.07
CA HIS A 202 2.35 6.26 20.43
C HIS A 202 2.20 7.52 21.27
N THR A 203 3.29 7.99 21.88
CA THR A 203 3.31 9.18 22.73
C THR A 203 3.93 10.41 22.07
N SER A 204 4.71 10.22 21.01
CA SER A 204 5.46 11.33 20.39
C SER A 204 4.55 12.37 19.73
N ARG A 205 4.98 13.64 19.74
CA ARG A 205 4.27 14.74 19.04
C ARG A 205 4.04 14.43 17.56
N LYS A 206 5.07 13.90 16.88
CA LYS A 206 5.02 13.51 15.46
C LYS A 206 3.96 12.42 15.18
N SER A 207 3.81 11.45 16.07
CA SER A 207 2.78 10.41 15.89
C SER A 207 1.37 10.95 16.11
N LYS A 208 1.18 11.86 17.08
CA LYS A 208 -0.13 12.42 17.44
C LYS A 208 -0.57 13.62 16.61
N GLU A 209 0.32 14.18 15.79
CA GLU A 209 0.01 15.32 14.92
C GLU A 209 -1.22 15.05 14.04
N GLU A 210 -2.15 16.00 13.99
CA GLU A 210 -3.29 15.91 13.08
C GLU A 210 -2.87 16.43 11.70
N ILE A 211 -3.17 15.66 10.66
CA ILE A 211 -2.80 15.99 9.29
C ILE A 211 -4.01 16.56 8.56
N GLU A 212 -3.90 17.83 8.20
CA GLU A 212 -4.82 18.47 7.26
C GLU A 212 -4.15 18.60 5.89
N LEU A 213 -4.71 17.91 4.89
CA LEU A 213 -4.20 17.95 3.51
C LEU A 213 -4.73 19.20 2.81
N LYS A 214 -3.84 20.04 2.27
CA LYS A 214 -4.21 21.24 1.50
C LYS A 214 -4.39 20.98 0.00
N PHE A 215 -3.67 20.00 -0.53
CA PHE A 215 -3.68 19.71 -1.95
C PHE A 215 -3.25 18.26 -2.19
N ILE A 216 -3.90 17.62 -3.16
CA ILE A 216 -3.53 16.28 -3.64
C ILE A 216 -3.28 16.38 -5.14
N ASP A 217 -2.08 15.98 -5.55
CA ASP A 217 -1.67 15.99 -6.95
C ASP A 217 -2.26 14.79 -7.70
N THR A 218 -3.10 15.06 -8.69
CA THR A 218 -3.79 14.09 -9.56
C THR A 218 -3.29 14.16 -11.00
N THR A 219 -2.15 14.81 -11.24
CA THR A 219 -1.49 14.80 -12.55
C THR A 219 -1.16 13.39 -13.02
N SER A 220 -1.11 13.22 -14.34
CA SER A 220 -0.71 11.96 -14.98
C SER A 220 0.62 11.44 -14.41
N LYS A 221 0.65 10.14 -14.10
CA LYS A 221 1.85 9.41 -13.67
C LYS A 221 2.47 8.59 -14.80
N PHE A 222 1.95 8.74 -16.02
CA PHE A 222 2.51 8.15 -17.23
C PHE A 222 3.27 9.22 -18.01
N GLY A 223 4.54 9.42 -17.64
CA GLY A 223 5.37 10.54 -18.11
C GLY A 223 5.33 11.73 -17.16
N HIS A 224 5.47 12.95 -17.70
CA HIS A 224 5.44 14.20 -16.94
C HIS A 224 4.05 14.84 -17.01
N GLY A 225 3.23 14.63 -15.98
CA GLY A 225 1.90 15.24 -15.89
C GLY A 225 1.96 16.75 -15.61
N ARG A 226 1.15 17.52 -16.33
CA ARG A 226 1.10 19.00 -16.22
C ARG A 226 -0.23 19.56 -15.69
N PHE A 227 -1.32 18.82 -15.88
CA PHE A 227 -2.67 19.25 -15.53
C PHE A 227 -3.24 18.31 -14.46
N GLN A 228 -4.04 18.85 -13.54
CA GLN A 228 -4.69 18.09 -12.47
C GLN A 228 -5.95 17.39 -12.97
N THR A 229 -6.68 18.05 -13.87
CA THR A 229 -7.94 17.53 -14.42
C THR A 229 -7.99 17.59 -15.95
N ALA A 230 -8.85 16.76 -16.55
CA ALA A 230 -9.11 16.83 -17.99
C ALA A 230 -9.84 18.12 -18.41
N GLN A 231 -10.58 18.75 -17.50
CA GLN A 231 -11.25 20.04 -17.74
C GLN A 231 -10.22 21.16 -17.84
N GLU A 232 -9.30 21.23 -16.87
CA GLU A 232 -8.16 22.17 -16.86
C GLU A 232 -7.31 22.02 -18.12
N LYS A 233 -6.96 20.79 -18.51
CA LYS A 233 -6.21 20.52 -19.73
C LYS A 233 -6.93 21.02 -21.00
N ARG A 234 -8.24 20.79 -21.10
CA ARG A 234 -9.05 21.24 -22.26
C ARG A 234 -9.16 22.76 -22.31
N ALA A 235 -9.34 23.42 -21.16
CA ALA A 235 -9.39 24.86 -21.07
C ALA A 235 -8.06 25.51 -21.47
N PHE A 236 -6.93 24.89 -21.10
CA PHE A 236 -5.60 25.39 -21.46
C PHE A 236 -5.24 25.19 -22.94
N MET A 237 -5.54 24.02 -23.52
CA MET A 237 -5.06 23.63 -24.86
C MET A 237 -5.99 24.06 -26.03
N VAL A 238 -6.62 25.24 -25.99
CA VAL A 238 -7.53 25.86 -27.00
C VAL A 238 -7.70 25.08 -28.33
N SER A 239 -8.95 24.66 -28.63
CA SER A 239 -9.42 23.90 -29.81
C SER A 239 -8.41 22.92 -30.44
N MET A 240 -8.50 21.65 -30.04
CA MET A 240 -7.76 20.58 -30.72
C MET A 240 -8.45 20.20 -32.03
N SER A 241 -7.70 19.98 -33.11
CA SER A 241 -8.22 19.53 -34.42
C SER A 241 -9.08 18.26 -34.36
N SER A 242 -8.86 17.39 -33.38
CA SER A 242 -9.68 16.18 -33.18
C SER A 242 -11.06 16.44 -32.58
N SER A 243 -11.31 17.63 -32.02
CA SER A 243 -12.62 18.00 -31.44
C SER A 243 -13.62 18.52 -32.49
N GLU A 244 -13.14 18.86 -33.69
CA GLU A 244 -13.97 19.24 -34.84
C GLU A 244 -14.58 18.04 -35.58
N LEU A 245 -13.98 16.85 -35.45
CA LEU A 245 -14.43 15.60 -36.10
C LEU A 245 -15.63 14.92 -35.42
N THR A 246 -16.06 15.42 -34.26
CA THR A 246 -17.17 14.86 -33.45
C THR A 246 -18.30 15.86 -33.22
N ARG A 247 -18.36 16.95 -33.99
CA ARG A 247 -19.49 17.87 -34.02
C ARG A 247 -20.45 17.52 -35.15
#